data_AF-A0A496PG04-F1
#
_entry.id   AF-A0A496PG04-F1
#
_cell.length_a   1.000
_cell.length_b   1.000
_cell.length_c   1.000
_cell.angle_alpha   90.00
_cell.angle_beta   90.00
_cell.angle_gamma   90.00
#
_symmetry.space_group_name_H-M   'P 1'
#
loop_
_entity.id
_entity.type
_entity.pdbx_description
1 polymer ?
#
loop_
_entity_poly.entity_id
_entity_poly.type
_entity_poly.pdbx_seq_one_letter_code
_entity_poly.pdbx_strand_id
1 'polypeptide(L)' 'LAKEVGAKVETIYTIESKEDDKTYLQRMDENLAKIAESLK' A
#
# COMPACT_ATOMS: atom_id res chain seq x y z
N LEU A 1 2.23 10.37 13.98
CA LEU A 1 3.36 9.80 13.21
C LEU A 1 3.59 10.50 11.87
N ALA A 2 2.90 10.14 10.77
CA ALA A 2 3.26 10.65 9.43
C ALA A 2 3.24 12.20 9.32
N LYS A 3 2.21 12.83 9.89
CA LYS A 3 2.07 14.30 9.96
C LYS A 3 3.22 14.99 10.72
N GLU A 4 3.81 14.33 11.73
CA GLU A 4 4.84 14.92 12.58
C GLU A 4 6.21 14.93 11.93
N VAL A 5 6.43 14.03 10.96
CA VAL A 5 7.69 13.90 10.21
C VAL A 5 7.55 14.30 8.74
N GLY A 6 6.40 14.86 8.34
CA GLY A 6 6.12 15.27 6.97
C GLY A 6 6.03 14.11 5.96
N ALA A 7 5.78 12.89 6.43
CA ALA A 7 5.68 11.71 5.59
C ALA A 7 4.29 11.55 4.96
N LYS A 8 4.23 10.92 3.78
CA LYS A 8 3.00 10.59 3.06
C LYS A 8 2.34 9.37 3.70
N VAL A 9 1.01 9.39 3.80
CA VAL A 9 0.22 8.21 4.20
C VAL A 9 -0.23 7.48 2.94
N GLU A 10 -0.01 6.17 2.91
CA GLU A 10 -0.39 5.29 1.81
C GLU A 10 -1.15 4.07 2.35
N THR A 11 -2.17 3.64 1.60
CA THR A 11 -2.89 2.41 1.91
C THR A 11 -2.12 1.21 1.37
N ILE A 12 -1.85 0.23 2.25
CA ILE A 12 -1.31 -1.09 1.91
C ILE A 12 -2.38 -2.13 2.22
N TYR A 13 -2.73 -2.91 1.21
CA TYR A 13 -3.77 -3.93 1.31
C TYR A 13 -3.28 -5.16 2.07
N THR A 14 -4.01 -5.60 3.09
CA THR A 14 -3.70 -6.86 3.77
C THR A 14 -4.20 -8.05 2.94
N ILE A 15 -3.74 -9.26 3.27
CA ILE A 15 -4.23 -10.49 2.64
C ILE A 15 -5.56 -10.99 3.23
N GLU A 16 -6.02 -10.37 4.32
CA GLU A 16 -7.05 -10.94 5.20
C GLU A 16 -8.49 -10.80 4.65
N SER A 17 -8.74 -9.81 3.80
CA SER A 17 -10.09 -9.59 3.25
C SER A 17 -10.06 -9.18 1.77
N LYS A 18 -11.19 -9.31 1.05
CA LYS A 18 -11.34 -8.73 -0.30
C LYS A 18 -11.71 -7.25 -0.13
N GLU A 19 -10.69 -6.41 -0.12
CA GLU A 19 -10.86 -4.95 -0.12
C GLU A 19 -10.94 -4.45 -1.56
N ASP A 20 -11.79 -3.45 -1.79
CA ASP A 20 -11.92 -2.68 -3.04
C ASP A 20 -12.14 -3.52 -4.31
N ASP A 21 -12.79 -4.70 -4.21
CA ASP A 21 -13.03 -5.63 -5.31
C ASP A 21 -11.76 -6.11 -6.06
N LYS A 22 -10.57 -5.95 -5.45
CA LYS A 22 -9.31 -6.35 -6.06
C LYS A 22 -9.00 -7.83 -5.84
N THR A 23 -8.46 -8.47 -6.87
CA THR A 23 -7.87 -9.80 -6.73
C THR A 23 -6.62 -9.75 -5.83
N TYR A 24 -6.16 -10.92 -5.39
CA TYR A 24 -4.91 -11.03 -4.63
C TYR A 24 -3.73 -10.41 -5.39
N LEU A 25 -3.52 -10.78 -6.66
CA LEU A 25 -2.38 -10.31 -7.43
C LEU A 25 -2.41 -8.80 -7.68
N GLN A 26 -3.59 -8.22 -7.96
CA GLN A 26 -3.73 -6.77 -8.12
C GLN A 26 -3.34 -6.00 -6.86
N ARG A 27 -3.74 -6.51 -5.68
CA ARG A 27 -3.36 -5.89 -4.39
C ARG A 27 -1.86 -5.99 -4.13
N MET A 28 -1.27 -7.14 -4.42
CA MET A 28 0.16 -7.34 -4.21
C MET A 28 1.00 -6.49 -5.18
N ASP A 29 0.59 -6.38 -6.44
CA ASP A 29 1.25 -5.52 -7.42
C ASP A 29 1.24 -4.05 -6.98
N GLU A 30 0.06 -3.54 -6.57
CA GLU A 30 -0.07 -2.16 -6.07
C GLU A 30 0.73 -1.92 -4.78
N ASN A 31 0.67 -2.86 -3.83
CA ASN A 31 1.46 -2.77 -2.60
C ASN A 31 2.96 -2.71 -2.89
N LEU A 32 3.46 -3.60 -3.75
CA LEU A 32 4.87 -3.65 -4.12
C LEU A 32 5.31 -2.39 -4.85
N ALA A 33 4.47 -1.84 -5.73
CA ALA A 33 4.73 -0.57 -6.40
C ALA A 33 4.88 0.60 -5.41
N LYS A 34 3.95 0.74 -4.46
CA LYS A 34 4.00 1.79 -3.41
C LYS A 34 5.24 1.66 -2.53
N ILE A 35 5.62 0.44 -2.17
CA ILE A 35 6.83 0.17 -1.37
C ILE A 35 8.08 0.53 -2.18
N ALA A 36 8.17 0.10 -3.43
CA ALA A 36 9.31 0.39 -4.29
C ALA A 36 9.48 1.90 -4.55
N GLU A 37 8.38 2.65 -4.71
CA GLU A 37 8.40 4.11 -4.79
C GLU A 37 8.91 4.74 -3.50
N SER A 38 8.48 4.24 -2.34
CA SER A 38 8.88 4.76 -1.02
C SER A 38 10.35 4.50 -0.67
N LEU A 39 11.01 3.58 -1.37
CA LEU A 39 12.42 3.22 -1.17
C LEU A 39 13.38 3.96 -2.14
N LYS A 40 12.86 4.72 -3.11
CA LYS A 40 13.66 5.57 -4.00
C LYS A 40 13.99 6.90 -3.36
#